data_AF-A0A2A3MYA8-F1
#
_entry.id   AF-A0A2A3MYA8-F1
#
_cell.length_a   1.000
_cell.length_b   1.000
_cell.length_c   1.000
_cell.angle_alpha   90.00
_cell.angle_beta   90.00
_cell.angle_gamma   90.00
#
_symmetry.space_group_name_H-M   'P 1'
#
loop_
_entity.id
_entity.type
_entity.pdbx_description
1 polymer ?
#
loop_
_entity_poly.entity_id
_entity_poly.type
_entity_poly.pdbx_seq_one_letter_code
_entity_poly.pdbx_strand_id
1 'polypeptide(L)'
;MAHGETSPIDLPRPMPTGYGNRLFLFVMRRMASAGVNDAHAANAMLGAFGRSYRRPLVLMRAMMLELARASSRKILVAPCCCARMTADEGMLMQATGEALRDPNAAYEQLSDLLGNDHALGALTCMQAVAQAHADLGRPLELYSGG
;
A
#
# COMPACT_ATOMS: atom_id res chain seq x y z
N MET A 1 10.74 -13.92 33.87
CA MET A 1 11.59 -14.57 32.85
C MET A 1 10.69 -15.46 32.01
N ALA A 2 10.75 -15.32 30.68
CA ALA A 2 10.08 -16.14 29.63
C ALA A 2 8.53 -16.04 29.58
N HIS A 3 7.86 -15.86 28.44
CA HIS A 3 8.21 -16.18 27.05
C HIS A 3 7.98 -14.97 26.14
N GLY A 4 9.03 -14.52 25.44
CA GLY A 4 8.87 -13.70 24.26
C GLY A 4 8.50 -14.63 23.12
N GLU A 5 7.23 -14.63 22.73
CA GLU A 5 6.83 -15.14 21.42
C GLU A 5 7.54 -14.32 20.37
N THR A 6 8.64 -14.88 19.87
CA THR A 6 9.23 -14.45 18.62
C THR A 6 8.19 -14.70 17.55
N SER A 7 7.46 -13.64 17.16
CA SER A 7 6.73 -13.59 15.88
C SER A 7 7.63 -14.24 14.84
N PRO A 8 7.13 -15.21 14.06
CA PRO A 8 7.95 -15.92 13.10
C PRO A 8 8.64 -14.88 12.25
N ILE A 9 9.97 -14.97 12.19
CA ILE A 9 10.81 -14.08 11.38
C ILE A 9 10.20 -14.07 9.98
N ASP A 10 9.53 -12.96 9.71
CA ASP A 10 8.78 -12.64 8.51
C ASP A 10 9.75 -12.71 7.34
N LEU A 11 9.71 -13.83 6.61
CA LEU A 11 10.55 -14.04 5.44
C LEU A 11 10.31 -12.87 4.50
N PRO A 12 11.33 -12.03 4.21
CA PRO A 12 11.03 -10.76 3.57
C PRO A 12 10.48 -11.04 2.17
N ARG A 13 9.26 -10.59 1.92
CA ARG A 13 8.50 -10.88 0.71
C ARG A 13 9.27 -10.32 -0.52
N PRO A 14 9.37 -11.04 -1.64
CA PRO A 14 10.01 -10.53 -2.84
C PRO A 14 9.35 -9.24 -3.32
N MET A 15 10.09 -8.44 -4.09
CA MET A 15 9.53 -7.27 -4.75
C MET A 15 8.37 -7.66 -5.67
N PRO A 16 7.32 -6.84 -5.75
CA PRO A 16 6.20 -7.14 -6.61
C PRO A 16 6.62 -7.09 -8.08
N THR A 17 6.00 -7.96 -8.86
CA THR A 17 6.07 -7.92 -10.33
C THR A 17 5.15 -6.82 -10.85
N GLY A 18 5.40 -6.36 -12.09
CA GLY A 18 4.62 -5.30 -12.71
C GLY A 18 5.07 -3.88 -12.33
N TYR A 19 4.99 -2.97 -13.29
CA TYR A 19 5.41 -1.58 -13.10
C TYR A 19 4.47 -0.80 -12.17
N GLY A 20 3.15 -1.01 -12.27
CA GLY A 20 2.16 -0.34 -11.41
C GLY A 20 2.34 -0.68 -9.94
N ASN A 21 2.49 -1.96 -9.63
CA ASN A 21 2.75 -2.45 -8.27
C ASN A 21 4.06 -1.89 -7.68
N ARG A 22 5.15 -1.86 -8.46
CA ARG A 22 6.43 -1.27 -8.01
C ARG A 22 6.32 0.23 -7.78
N LEU A 23 5.59 0.94 -8.64
CA LEU A 23 5.32 2.37 -8.48
C LEU A 23 4.53 2.63 -7.19
N PHE A 24 3.45 1.87 -6.95
CA PHE A 24 2.63 1.97 -5.75
C PHE A 24 3.48 1.79 -4.48
N LEU A 25 4.26 0.70 -4.41
CA LEU A 25 5.14 0.41 -3.29
C LEU A 25 6.17 1.53 -3.07
N PHE A 26 6.81 2.00 -4.14
CA PHE A 26 7.77 3.10 -4.06
C PHE A 26 7.14 4.37 -3.48
N VAL A 27 5.99 4.78 -4.01
CA VAL A 27 5.27 5.99 -3.58
C VAL A 27 4.82 5.88 -2.13
N MET A 28 4.26 4.73 -1.73
CA MET A 28 3.87 4.45 -0.36
C MET A 28 5.06 4.56 0.60
N ARG A 29 6.20 3.92 0.28
CA ARG A 29 7.42 4.00 1.10
C ARG A 29 7.98 5.41 1.24
N ARG A 30 7.97 6.17 0.14
CA ARG A 30 8.37 7.58 0.15
C ARG A 30 7.47 8.42 1.05
N MET A 31 6.15 8.25 0.93
CA MET A 31 5.19 9.00 1.75
C MET A 31 5.23 8.60 3.23
N ALA A 32 5.47 7.32 3.53
CA ALA A 32 5.61 6.84 4.91
C ALA A 32 6.85 7.41 5.62
N SER A 33 7.94 7.63 4.89
CA SER A 33 9.22 8.10 5.46
C SER A 33 9.39 9.63 5.43
N ALA A 34 8.93 10.29 4.37
CA ALA A 34 9.14 11.72 4.14
C ALA A 34 7.84 12.55 4.17
N GLY A 35 6.70 11.91 4.42
CA GLY A 35 5.38 12.53 4.48
C GLY A 35 4.64 12.52 3.14
N VAL A 36 3.32 12.70 3.20
CA VAL A 36 2.41 12.57 2.04
C VAL A 36 2.66 13.59 0.92
N ASN A 37 3.38 14.67 1.20
CA ASN A 37 3.76 15.69 0.23
C ASN A 37 5.14 15.45 -0.41
N ASP A 38 5.71 14.26 -0.27
CA ASP A 38 7.03 13.94 -0.79
C ASP A 38 7.19 14.24 -2.30
N ALA A 39 8.25 14.97 -2.64
CA ALA A 39 8.52 15.42 -4.00
C ALA A 39 8.94 14.27 -4.93
N HIS A 40 9.66 13.27 -4.42
CA HIS A 40 10.08 12.13 -5.24
C HIS A 40 8.90 11.22 -5.58
N ALA A 41 7.98 11.01 -4.63
CA ALA A 41 6.70 10.35 -4.88
C ALA A 41 5.90 11.09 -5.96
N ALA A 42 5.76 12.41 -5.84
CA ALA A 42 5.05 13.22 -6.83
C ALA A 42 5.70 13.15 -8.23
N ASN A 43 7.03 13.22 -8.30
CA ASN A 43 7.77 13.11 -9.55
C ASN A 43 7.65 11.72 -10.20
N ALA A 44 7.68 10.65 -9.39
CA ALA A 44 7.45 9.30 -9.89
C ALA A 44 6.04 9.13 -10.49
N MET A 45 5.02 9.68 -9.81
CA MET A 45 3.64 9.67 -10.33
C MET A 45 3.51 10.49 -11.61
N LEU A 46 4.17 11.65 -11.70
CA LEU A 46 4.23 12.46 -12.91
C LEU A 46 4.88 11.69 -14.07
N GLY A 47 6.00 11.03 -13.83
CA GLY A 47 6.68 10.21 -14.84
C GLY A 47 5.85 9.02 -15.30
N ALA A 48 5.09 8.39 -14.39
CA ALA A 48 4.29 7.21 -14.70
C ALA A 48 2.96 7.52 -15.41
N PHE A 49 2.30 8.62 -15.04
CA PHE A 49 0.93 8.96 -15.46
C PHE A 49 0.82 10.23 -16.31
N GLY A 50 1.92 10.95 -16.53
CA GLY A 50 1.97 12.17 -17.32
C GLY A 50 0.99 13.23 -16.79
N ARG A 51 0.25 13.88 -17.68
CA ARG A 51 -0.69 14.97 -17.34
C ARG A 51 -1.79 14.56 -16.36
N SER A 52 -2.11 13.27 -16.29
CA SER A 52 -3.18 12.72 -15.44
C SER A 52 -2.71 12.33 -14.04
N TYR A 53 -1.43 12.54 -13.69
CA TYR A 53 -0.84 12.12 -12.41
C TYR A 53 -1.53 12.65 -11.15
N ARG A 54 -2.22 13.79 -11.25
CA ARG A 54 -2.82 14.45 -10.08
C ARG A 54 -3.87 13.57 -9.40
N ARG A 55 -4.73 12.91 -10.17
CA ARG A 55 -5.79 12.03 -9.63
C ARG A 55 -5.21 10.89 -8.80
N PRO A 56 -4.34 10.00 -9.33
CA PRO A 56 -3.79 8.92 -8.52
C PRO A 56 -2.86 9.43 -7.41
N LEU A 57 -2.18 10.57 -7.57
CA LEU A 57 -1.36 11.16 -6.51
C LEU A 57 -2.20 11.64 -5.32
N VAL A 58 -3.29 12.36 -5.55
CA VAL A 58 -4.19 12.82 -4.48
C VAL A 58 -4.84 11.64 -3.77
N LEU A 59 -5.24 10.61 -4.50
CA LEU A 59 -5.82 9.40 -3.91
C LEU A 59 -4.81 8.61 -3.08
N MET A 60 -3.56 8.50 -3.53
CA MET A 60 -2.48 7.91 -2.72
C MET A 60 -2.29 8.66 -1.41
N ARG A 61 -2.33 10.00 -1.43
CA ARG A 61 -2.22 10.83 -0.22
C ARG A 61 -3.39 10.61 0.72
N ALA A 62 -4.61 10.57 0.20
CA ALA A 62 -5.80 10.30 0.99
C ALA A 62 -5.73 8.92 1.65
N MET A 63 -5.33 7.89 0.88
CA MET A 63 -5.11 6.54 1.40
C MET A 63 -4.08 6.50 2.52
N MET A 64 -2.91 7.13 2.34
CA MET A 64 -1.88 7.17 3.37
C MET A 64 -2.35 7.87 4.66
N LEU A 65 -3.08 8.98 4.54
CA LEU A 65 -3.64 9.70 5.68
C LEU A 65 -4.70 8.86 6.40
N GLU A 66 -5.55 8.16 5.65
CA GLU A 66 -6.62 7.35 6.22
C GLU A 66 -6.08 6.07 6.90
N LEU A 67 -5.06 5.43 6.32
CA LEU A 67 -4.33 4.35 6.97
C LEU A 67 -3.69 4.81 8.29
N ALA A 68 -3.05 5.98 8.29
CA ALA A 68 -2.44 6.55 9.49
C ALA A 68 -3.50 6.93 10.55
N ARG A 69 -4.68 7.40 10.12
CA ARG A 69 -5.79 7.78 11.01
C ARG A 69 -6.48 6.56 11.63
N ALA A 70 -6.67 5.50 10.86
CA ALA A 70 -7.46 4.34 11.26
C ALA A 70 -6.66 3.27 12.02
N SER A 71 -5.33 3.23 11.88
CA SER A 71 -4.53 2.18 12.50
C SER A 71 -4.44 2.31 14.03
N SER A 72 -4.67 1.19 14.73
CA SER A 72 -4.44 1.06 16.18
C SER A 72 -3.03 0.57 16.52
N ARG A 73 -2.21 0.30 15.49
CA ARG A 73 -0.84 -0.19 15.62
C ARG A 73 0.12 0.53 14.68
N LYS A 74 1.41 0.26 14.85
CA LYS A 74 2.43 0.78 13.94
C LYS A 74 2.51 -0.10 12.69
N ILE A 75 2.17 0.45 11.54
CA ILE A 75 2.40 -0.17 10.22
C ILE A 75 3.90 -0.06 9.89
N LEU A 76 4.56 -1.19 9.66
CA LEU A 76 5.98 -1.27 9.36
C LEU A 76 6.22 -1.11 7.86
N VAL A 77 6.92 -0.05 7.49
CA VAL A 77 7.27 0.27 6.10
C VAL A 77 8.79 0.29 5.96
N ALA A 78 9.31 -0.39 4.94
CA ALA A 78 10.74 -0.43 4.68
C ALA A 78 11.22 0.88 4.00
N PRO A 79 12.51 1.23 4.14
CA PRO A 79 13.12 2.29 3.34
C PRO A 79 12.89 2.08 1.83
N CYS A 80 12.75 3.18 1.07
CA CYS A 80 12.41 3.12 -0.36
C CYS A 80 13.45 2.37 -1.23
N CYS A 81 14.69 2.25 -0.76
CA CYS A 81 15.79 1.55 -1.44
C CYS A 81 15.87 0.04 -1.12
N CYS A 82 15.07 -0.49 -0.19
CA CYS A 82 15.13 -1.89 0.20
C CYS A 82 14.57 -2.80 -0.91
N ALA A 83 15.32 -3.84 -1.29
CA ALA A 83 14.93 -4.79 -2.33
C ALA A 83 13.89 -5.86 -1.89
N ARG A 84 13.41 -5.79 -0.64
CA ARG A 84 12.43 -6.73 -0.08
C ARG A 84 11.32 -5.96 0.63
N MET A 85 10.16 -6.59 0.78
CA MET A 85 9.00 -6.03 1.47
C MET A 85 8.87 -6.55 2.90
N THR A 86 8.26 -5.73 3.77
CA THR A 86 7.74 -6.17 5.07
C THR A 86 6.43 -6.95 4.90
N ALA A 87 5.98 -7.69 5.92
CA ALA A 87 4.65 -8.28 5.95
C ALA A 87 3.55 -7.25 5.73
N ASP A 88 3.62 -6.13 6.46
CA ASP A 88 2.61 -5.05 6.40
C ASP A 88 2.50 -4.46 4.99
N GLU A 89 3.64 -4.28 4.30
CA GLU A 89 3.65 -3.85 2.89
C GLU A 89 3.01 -4.91 1.99
N GLY A 90 3.34 -6.19 2.19
CA GLY A 90 2.75 -7.29 1.44
C GLY A 90 1.24 -7.40 1.63
N MET A 91 0.75 -7.24 2.87
CA MET A 91 -0.68 -7.23 3.18
C MET A 91 -1.39 -6.05 2.52
N LEU A 92 -0.82 -4.83 2.59
CA LEU A 92 -1.35 -3.66 1.88
C LEU A 92 -1.45 -3.89 0.37
N MET A 93 -0.41 -4.46 -0.24
CA MET A 93 -0.40 -4.74 -1.67
C MET A 93 -1.44 -5.78 -2.06
N GLN A 94 -1.58 -6.84 -1.27
CA GLN A 94 -2.57 -7.87 -1.49
C GLN A 94 -4.00 -7.31 -1.36
N ALA A 95 -4.30 -6.62 -0.26
CA ALA A 95 -5.60 -6.01 -0.04
C ALA A 95 -5.94 -4.98 -1.15
N THR A 96 -4.97 -4.18 -1.60
CA THR A 96 -5.18 -3.22 -2.69
C THR A 96 -5.48 -3.91 -4.04
N GLY A 97 -4.78 -5.01 -4.35
CA GLY A 97 -5.03 -5.79 -5.57
C GLY A 97 -6.34 -6.58 -5.55
N GLU A 98 -6.93 -6.80 -4.37
CA GLU A 98 -8.22 -7.47 -4.17
C GLU A 98 -9.38 -6.50 -4.00
N ALA A 99 -9.13 -5.28 -3.55
CA ALA A 99 -10.15 -4.32 -3.12
C ALA A 99 -11.30 -4.09 -4.09
N LEU A 100 -11.06 -4.16 -5.40
CA LEU A 100 -12.11 -3.99 -6.43
C LEU A 100 -12.86 -5.29 -6.77
N ARG A 101 -12.24 -6.46 -6.60
CA ARG A 101 -12.79 -7.76 -6.98
C ARG A 101 -13.50 -8.46 -5.82
N ASP A 102 -12.91 -8.37 -4.63
CA ASP A 102 -13.46 -8.90 -3.39
C ASP A 102 -13.30 -7.88 -2.26
N PRO A 103 -14.22 -6.89 -2.16
CA PRO A 103 -14.16 -5.88 -1.12
C PRO A 103 -14.26 -6.44 0.30
N ASN A 104 -14.94 -7.58 0.49
CA ASN A 104 -15.11 -8.18 1.82
C ASN A 104 -13.81 -8.83 2.27
N ALA A 105 -13.16 -9.63 1.42
CA ALA A 105 -11.85 -10.21 1.76
C ALA A 105 -10.79 -9.11 1.98
N ALA A 106 -10.80 -8.06 1.17
CA ALA A 106 -9.92 -6.92 1.34
C ALA A 106 -10.19 -6.13 2.63
N TYR A 107 -11.46 -6.04 3.06
CA TYR A 107 -11.84 -5.45 4.34
C TYR A 107 -11.25 -6.23 5.51
N GLU A 108 -11.43 -7.55 5.55
CA GLU A 108 -10.90 -8.40 6.61
C GLU A 108 -9.37 -8.29 6.70
N GLN A 109 -8.67 -8.40 5.57
CA GLN A 109 -7.20 -8.23 5.52
C GLN A 109 -6.75 -6.85 6.00
N LEU A 110 -7.51 -5.81 5.68
CA LEU A 110 -7.19 -4.46 6.09
C LEU A 110 -7.47 -4.23 7.58
N SER A 111 -8.55 -4.80 8.11
CA SER A 111 -8.86 -4.78 9.55
C SER A 111 -7.77 -5.45 10.38
N ASP A 112 -7.29 -6.61 9.91
CA ASP A 112 -6.15 -7.31 10.51
C ASP A 112 -4.87 -6.45 10.52
N LEU A 113 -4.54 -5.84 9.37
CA LEU A 113 -3.40 -4.93 9.25
C LEU A 113 -3.52 -3.73 10.20
N LEU A 114 -4.70 -3.11 10.25
CA LEU A 114 -4.96 -1.92 11.05
C LEU A 114 -5.08 -2.23 12.54
N GLY A 115 -5.34 -3.49 12.90
CA GLY A 115 -5.53 -3.97 14.27
C GLY A 115 -6.90 -3.59 14.85
N ASN A 116 -7.90 -3.34 14.02
CA ASN A 116 -9.27 -2.98 14.41
C ASN A 116 -10.25 -3.02 13.22
N ASP A 117 -11.55 -2.96 13.51
CA ASP A 117 -12.63 -3.01 12.52
C ASP A 117 -13.00 -1.65 11.89
N HIS A 118 -12.17 -0.61 12.04
CA HIS A 118 -12.43 0.71 11.42
C HIS A 118 -11.75 0.84 10.06
N ALA A 119 -11.74 -0.23 9.27
CA ALA A 119 -11.05 -0.31 7.99
C ALA A 119 -11.80 0.32 6.81
N LEU A 120 -13.09 0.63 6.94
CA LEU A 120 -13.93 1.04 5.81
C LEU A 120 -13.41 2.29 5.08
N GLY A 121 -13.01 3.34 5.82
CA GLY A 121 -12.46 4.55 5.22
C GLY A 121 -11.17 4.27 4.44
N ALA A 122 -10.26 3.49 5.02
CA ALA A 122 -9.02 3.10 4.37
C ALA A 122 -9.29 2.24 3.12
N LEU A 123 -10.24 1.31 3.20
CA LEU A 123 -10.66 0.47 2.08
C LEU A 123 -11.18 1.30 0.92
N THR A 124 -12.06 2.26 1.16
CA THR A 124 -12.59 3.14 0.10
C THR A 124 -11.47 3.93 -0.58
N CYS A 125 -10.48 4.40 0.18
CA CYS A 125 -9.31 5.07 -0.39
C CYS A 125 -8.44 4.11 -1.22
N MET A 126 -8.21 2.88 -0.76
CA MET A 126 -7.47 1.85 -1.51
C MET A 126 -8.18 1.51 -2.82
N GLN A 127 -9.50 1.33 -2.81
CA GLN A 127 -10.30 1.09 -4.01
C GLN A 127 -10.17 2.24 -5.00
N ALA A 128 -10.25 3.49 -4.52
CA ALA A 128 -10.09 4.66 -5.37
C ALA A 128 -8.69 4.73 -6.01
N VAL A 129 -7.64 4.40 -5.25
CA VAL A 129 -6.27 4.28 -5.76
C VAL A 129 -6.17 3.19 -6.83
N ALA A 130 -6.67 1.99 -6.55
CA ALA A 130 -6.64 0.86 -7.47
C ALA A 130 -7.38 1.19 -8.77
N GLN A 131 -8.56 1.82 -8.67
CA GLN A 131 -9.34 2.24 -9.83
C GLN A 131 -8.61 3.30 -10.65
N ALA A 132 -8.01 4.32 -10.01
CA ALA A 132 -7.26 5.35 -10.73
C ALA A 132 -6.02 4.80 -11.44
N HIS A 133 -5.37 3.77 -10.86
CA HIS A 133 -4.28 3.05 -11.49
C HIS A 133 -4.74 2.25 -12.71
N ALA A 134 -5.86 1.53 -12.60
CA ALA A 134 -6.46 0.79 -13.69
C ALA A 134 -6.90 1.70 -14.85
N ASP A 135 -7.61 2.80 -14.55
CA ASP A 135 -8.08 3.79 -15.54
C ASP A 135 -6.93 4.40 -16.36
N LEU A 136 -5.74 4.47 -15.79
CA LEU A 136 -4.54 5.05 -16.42
C LEU A 136 -3.58 3.99 -16.98
N GLY A 137 -4.03 2.74 -17.12
CA GLY A 137 -3.29 1.67 -17.77
C GLY A 137 -2.13 1.09 -16.94
N ARG A 138 -2.16 1.26 -15.62
CA ARG A 138 -1.16 0.73 -14.67
C ARG A 138 -1.84 -0.05 -13.54
N PRO A 139 -2.65 -1.09 -13.84
CA PRO A 139 -3.43 -1.80 -12.83
C PRO A 139 -2.57 -2.33 -11.68
N LEU A 140 -3.15 -2.35 -10.48
CA LEU A 140 -2.55 -2.97 -9.31
C LEU A 140 -3.02 -4.42 -9.25
N GLU A 141 -2.12 -5.33 -9.60
CA GLU A 141 -2.43 -6.76 -9.71
C GLU A 141 -2.16 -7.49 -8.40
N LEU A 142 -2.84 -8.62 -8.23
CA LEU A 142 -2.59 -9.56 -7.13
C LEU A 142 -1.11 -9.78 -6.95
N TYR A 143 -0.67 -9.64 -5.71
CA TYR A 143 0.65 -10.06 -5.32
C TYR A 143 0.70 -11.60 -5.38
N SER A 144 1.13 -12.16 -6.51
CA SER A 144 1.68 -13.51 -6.55
C SER A 144 3.15 -13.39 -6.17
N GLY A 145 3.47 -13.66 -4.90
CA GLY A 145 4.86 -13.94 -4.52
C GLY A 145 5.31 -15.17 -5.29
N GLY A 146 6.13 -14.96 -6.32
CA GLY A 146 6.79 -16.05 -7.04
C GLY A 146 7.78 -16.79 -6.16
#